data_AF-A0AA89AJG4-F1
#
_entry.id   AF-A0AA89AJG4-F1
#
_cell.length_a   1.000
_cell.length_b   1.000
_cell.length_c   1.000
_cell.angle_alpha   90.00
_cell.angle_beta   90.00
_cell.angle_gamma   90.00
#
_symmetry.space_group_name_H-M   'P 1'
#
loop_
_entity.id
_entity.type
_entity.pdbx_description
1 polymer ?
#
loop_
_entity_poly.entity_id
_entity_poly.type
_entity_poly.pdbx_seq_one_letter_code
_entity_poly.pdbx_strand_id
1 'polypeptide(L)' 'MLNTIATGLAIDAYGPISDNDGGIAEMARMSHSIRERTNALDAAGNTTAAIDKIQLECAKK' A
#
# COMPACT_ATOMS: atom_id res chain seq x y z
N MET A 1 16.06 -3.84 -15.44
CA MET A 1 14.79 -3.50 -14.77
C MET A 1 14.91 -3.18 -13.28
N LEU A 2 16.07 -3.36 -12.62
CA LEU A 2 16.23 -3.09 -11.16
C LEU A 2 16.70 -1.67 -10.81
N ASN A 3 16.93 -0.81 -11.80
CA ASN A 3 17.46 0.54 -11.56
C ASN A 3 16.54 1.42 -10.71
N THR A 4 15.26 1.08 -10.64
CA THR A 4 14.22 1.78 -9.86
C THR A 4 13.69 0.92 -8.71
N ILE A 5 14.43 -0.10 -8.27
CA ILE A 5 13.96 -1.05 -7.24
C ILE A 5 13.64 -0.37 -5.91
N ALA A 6 14.38 0.68 -5.54
CA ALA A 6 14.11 1.46 -4.34
C ALA A 6 12.73 2.12 -4.38
N THR A 7 12.33 2.67 -5.54
CA THR A 7 11.00 3.26 -5.72
C THR A 7 9.91 2.20 -5.70
N GLY A 8 10.13 1.06 -6.36
CA GLY A 8 9.19 -0.08 -6.35
C GLY A 8 8.91 -0.59 -4.94
N LEU A 9 9.98 -0.89 -4.18
CA LEU A 9 9.87 -1.34 -2.80
C LEU A 9 9.18 -0.30 -1.89
N ALA A 10 9.41 0.99 -2.14
CA ALA A 10 8.76 2.05 -1.37
C ALA A 10 7.23 2.08 -1.59
N ILE A 11 6.76 1.94 -2.83
CA ILE A 11 5.32 1.96 -3.14
C ILE A 11 4.61 0.65 -2.77
N ASP A 12 5.31 -0.47 -2.71
CA ASP A 12 4.78 -1.75 -2.22
C ASP A 12 4.67 -1.73 -0.69
N ALA A 13 5.73 -1.31 0.01
CA ALA A 13 5.72 -1.18 1.47
C ALA A 13 4.69 -0.17 1.98
N TYR A 14 4.36 0.84 1.16
CA TYR A 14 3.33 1.83 1.47
C TYR A 14 1.94 1.22 1.71
N GLY A 15 1.58 0.14 0.99
CA GLY A 15 0.26 -0.49 1.10
C GLY A 15 0.00 -1.08 2.49
N PRO A 16 0.82 -2.04 2.96
CA PRO A 16 0.69 -2.61 4.30
C PRO A 16 0.78 -1.60 5.44
N ILE A 17 1.53 -0.50 5.26
CA ILE A 17 1.58 0.59 6.24
C ILE A 17 0.22 1.30 6.32
N SER A 18 -0.37 1.64 5.16
CA SER A 18 -1.65 2.35 5.08
C SER A 18 -2.82 1.53 5.62
N ASP A 19 -2.82 0.21 5.40
CA ASP A 19 -3.80 -0.72 5.97
C ASP A 19 -3.75 -0.73 7.51
N ASN A 20 -2.53 -0.86 8.06
CA ASN A 20 -2.32 -0.84 9.51
C ASN A 20 -2.73 0.50 10.15
N ASP A 21 -2.45 1.63 9.49
CA ASP A 21 -2.88 2.95 9.95
C ASP A 21 -4.41 3.03 10.03
N GLY A 22 -5.11 2.46 9.05
CA GLY A 22 -6.57 2.36 9.05
C GLY A 22 -7.11 1.48 10.18
N GLY A 23 -6.47 0.33 10.41
CA GLY A 23 -6.81 -0.57 11.53
C GLY A 23 -6.60 0.10 12.89
N ILE A 24 -5.49 0.82 13.07
CA ILE A 24 -5.23 1.60 14.29
C ILE A 24 -6.27 2.70 14.47
N ALA A 25 -6.62 3.43 13.42
CA ALA A 25 -7.63 4.49 13.48
C ALA A 25 -9.00 3.94 13.93
N GLU A 26 -9.37 2.74 13.48
CA GLU A 26 -10.59 2.05 13.90
C GLU A 26 -10.51 1.59 15.37
N MET A 27 -9.44 0.90 15.75
CA MET A 27 -9.26 0.38 17.12
C MET A 27 -9.17 1.51 18.17
N ALA A 28 -8.55 2.64 17.81
CA ALA A 28 -8.43 3.81 18.65
C ALA A 28 -9.68 4.71 18.64
N ARG A 29 -10.73 4.34 17.90
CA ARG A 29 -12.00 5.10 17.77
C ARG A 29 -11.76 6.55 17.33
N MET A 30 -10.85 6.75 16.38
CA MET A 30 -10.56 8.07 15.83
C MET A 30 -11.74 8.61 15.00
N SER A 31 -11.69 9.90 14.65
CA SER A 31 -12.72 10.54 13.81
C SER A 31 -12.92 9.80 12.49
N HIS A 32 -14.17 9.76 12.01
CA HIS A 32 -14.51 9.17 10.70
C HIS A 32 -13.67 9.76 9.56
N SER A 33 -13.36 11.06 9.62
CA SER A 33 -12.50 11.75 8.65
C SER A 33 -11.07 11.19 8.57
N ILE A 34 -10.56 10.57 9.64
CA ILE A 34 -9.27 9.86 9.63
C ILE A 34 -9.43 8.53 8.89
N ARG A 35 -10.52 7.80 9.14
CA ARG A 35 -10.79 6.51 8.48
C ARG A 35 -11.03 6.67 6.98
N GLU A 36 -11.76 7.71 6.57
CA GLU A 36 -11.94 8.03 5.14
C GLU A 36 -10.60 8.27 4.44
N ARG A 37 -9.68 8.98 5.10
CA ARG A 37 -8.34 9.21 4.57
C ARG A 37 -7.56 7.90 4.48
N THR A 38 -7.46 7.13 5.55
CA THR A 38 -6.70 5.86 5.54
C THR A 38 -7.27 4.86 4.55
N ASN A 39 -8.60 4.80 4.37
CA ASN A 39 -9.24 3.91 3.40
C ASN A 39 -8.88 4.29 1.95
N ALA A 40 -8.76 5.59 1.65
CA ALA A 40 -8.29 6.02 0.34
C ALA A 40 -6.82 5.62 0.09
N LEU A 41 -5.99 5.66 1.13
CA LEU A 41 -4.57 5.25 1.04
C LEU A 41 -4.42 3.73 0.89
N ASP A 42 -5.21 2.94 1.63
CA ASP A 42 -5.25 1.47 1.52
C ASP A 42 -5.71 1.03 0.11
N ALA A 43 -6.74 1.67 -0.45
CA ALA A 43 -7.17 1.40 -1.83
C ALA A 43 -6.05 1.63 -2.86
N ALA A 44 -5.24 2.68 -2.68
CA ALA A 44 -4.06 2.94 -3.51
C ALA A 44 -2.97 1.87 -3.29
N GLY A 45 -2.72 1.48 -2.04
CA GLY A 45 -1.78 0.42 -1.67
C GLY A 45 -2.11 -0.95 -2.27
N ASN A 46 -3.40 -1.30 -2.33
CA ASN A 46 -3.86 -2.52 -2.98
C ASN A 46 -3.56 -2.54 -4.49
N THR A 47 -3.59 -1.36 -5.13
CA THR A 47 -3.23 -1.22 -6.54
C THR A 47 -1.73 -1.37 -6.75
N THR A 48 -0.88 -0.78 -5.88
CA THR A 48 0.58 -0.90 -5.99
C THR A 48 1.06 -2.33 -5.73
N ALA A 49 0.48 -3.03 -4.74
CA ALA A 49 0.78 -4.44 -4.48
C ALA A 49 0.45 -5.36 -5.67
N ALA A 50 -0.61 -5.04 -6.43
CA ALA A 50 -0.95 -5.77 -7.65
C ALA A 50 0.07 -5.52 -8.78
N ILE A 51 0.53 -4.27 -8.94
CA ILE A 51 1.57 -3.90 -9.91
C ILE A 51 2.87 -4.65 -9.60
N ASP A 52 3.30 -4.64 -8.33
CA ASP A 52 4.54 -5.31 -7.93
C ASP A 52 4.47 -6.83 -8.16
N LYS A 53 3.33 -7.46 -7.87
CA LYS A 53 3.10 -8.88 -8.21
C LYS A 53 3.24 -9.16 -9.71
N ILE A 54 2.63 -8.34 -10.56
CA ILE A 54 2.73 -8.49 -12.03
C ILE A 54 4.18 -8.30 -12.49
N GLN A 55 4.87 -7.31 -11.93
CA GLN A 55 6.25 -6.98 -12.31
C GLN A 55 7.22 -8.09 -11.91
N LEU A 56 7.03 -8.69 -10.74
CA LEU A 56 7.76 -9.89 -10.28
C LEU A 56 7.46 -11.12 -11.14
N GLU A 57 6.21 -11.33 -11.56
CA GLU A 57 5.83 -12.39 -12.50
C GLU A 57 6.52 -12.22 -13.86
N CYS A 58 6.49 -11.01 -14.43
CA CYS A 58 7.16 -10.69 -15.69
C CYS A 58 8.68 -10.86 -15.61
N ALA A 59 9.30 -10.55 -14.47
CA ALA A 59 10.74 -10.68 -14.27
C ALA A 59 11.21 -12.14 -14.10
N LYS A 60 10.29 -13.08 -13.86
CA LYS A 60 10.59 -14.52 -13.74
C LYS A 60 10.53 -15.28 -15.08
N LYS A 61 9.97 -14.66 -16.13
CA LYS A 61 10.01 -15.17 -17.51
C LYS A 61 11.26 -14.70 -18.24
#